data_AF-A0A671PMT8-F1
#
_entry.id   AF-A0A671PMT8-F1
#
_cell.length_a   1.000
_cell.length_b   1.000
_cell.length_c   1.000
_cell.angle_alpha   90.00
_cell.angle_beta   90.00
_cell.angle_gamma   90.00
#
_symmetry.space_group_name_H-M   'P 1'
#
loop_
_entity.id
_entity.type
_entity.pdbx_description
1 polymer ?
#
loop_
_entity_poly.entity_id
_entity_poly.type
_entity_poly.pdbx_seq_one_letter_code
_entity_poly.pdbx_strand_id
1 'polypeptide(L)'
;MHLHVYSYLNSVNCHRIFVCYQKKCIGYNLYGLIIQTAVTLHECSLTIVIVRKQCMELNATRPDPVVPPVEITLYYESLCPGCRAFLTEQLFPTWTLLKDIMNVNLVPFGNAKKLPEENSFSCQHGEPECYASMVEACVLHAANHAAFPVIYCMESSADVLKSAKPCLQLYAPFVKWQTIESCTRGELGHRLMHQNAVKTQALKPAHTHVPWITFNGEYTSEWKDKAMSTLFNLVCSLYKGIKPPVCTGALKKLDRSFC
;
A
#
# COMPACT_ATOMS: atom_id res chain seq x y z
N MET A 1 -1.45 13.39 5.18
CA MET A 1 -2.76 13.52 4.53
C MET A 1 -3.50 12.20 4.72
N HIS A 2 -4.57 12.03 5.47
CA HIS A 2 -5.28 12.84 6.46
C HIS A 2 -6.04 11.84 7.35
N LEU A 3 -5.58 11.66 8.59
CA LEU A 3 -6.37 11.24 9.76
C LEU A 3 -5.60 11.71 10.99
N HIS A 4 -5.26 13.00 10.98
CA HIS A 4 -4.89 13.72 12.19
C HIS A 4 -6.14 13.78 13.07
N VAL A 5 -6.21 12.87 14.03
CA VAL A 5 -6.51 13.14 15.44
C VAL A 5 -7.35 14.41 15.66
N TYR A 6 -8.66 14.31 15.40
CA TYR A 6 -9.66 15.30 15.86
C TYR A 6 -10.38 14.84 17.13
N SER A 7 -9.78 13.96 17.93
CA SER A 7 -10.37 13.48 19.19
C SER A 7 -9.69 14.01 20.46
N TYR A 8 -8.58 14.75 20.35
CA TYR A 8 -7.81 15.17 21.53
C TYR A 8 -8.45 16.30 22.36
N LEU A 9 -9.39 17.07 21.80
CA LEU A 9 -10.04 18.18 22.51
C LEU A 9 -11.22 17.75 23.41
N ASN A 10 -11.78 16.55 23.24
CA ASN A 10 -12.91 16.06 24.06
C ASN A 10 -12.50 15.07 25.17
N SER A 11 -11.41 14.32 25.00
CA SER A 11 -10.89 13.41 26.03
C SER A 11 -10.47 14.16 27.30
N VAL A 12 -9.79 15.31 27.15
CA VAL A 12 -9.34 16.14 28.28
C VAL A 12 -10.52 16.69 29.09
N ASN A 13 -11.64 17.00 28.43
CA ASN A 13 -12.84 17.49 29.10
C ASN A 13 -13.61 16.36 29.82
N CYS A 14 -13.75 15.17 29.22
CA CYS A 14 -14.34 14.01 29.93
C CYS A 14 -13.49 13.61 31.16
N HIS A 15 -12.15 13.68 31.07
CA HIS A 15 -11.25 13.40 32.20
C HIS A 15 -11.40 14.43 33.33
N ARG A 16 -11.54 15.73 33.00
CA ARG A 16 -11.80 16.80 33.98
C ARG A 16 -13.17 16.66 34.66
N ILE A 17 -14.20 16.21 33.96
CA ILE A 17 -15.55 15.97 34.53
C ILE A 17 -15.51 14.81 35.55
N PHE A 18 -14.78 13.73 35.24
CA PHE A 18 -14.60 12.59 36.15
C PHE A 18 -13.90 13.02 37.46
N VAL A 19 -12.93 13.94 37.35
CA VAL A 19 -12.22 14.53 38.50
C VAL A 19 -13.14 15.45 39.34
N CYS A 20 -14.03 16.23 38.70
CA CYS A 20 -15.04 17.05 39.42
C CYS A 20 -16.08 16.21 40.18
N TYR A 21 -16.43 15.01 39.68
CA TYR A 21 -17.34 14.11 40.40
C TYR A 21 -16.73 13.57 41.70
N GLN A 22 -15.39 13.47 41.76
CA GLN A 22 -14.66 13.04 42.96
C GLN A 22 -14.34 14.18 43.94
N LYS A 23 -14.43 15.46 43.54
CA LYS A 23 -14.18 16.62 44.42
C LYS A 23 -15.32 17.64 44.28
N LYS A 24 -16.18 17.73 45.30
CA LYS A 24 -17.31 18.69 45.45
C LYS A 24 -17.05 20.04 44.74
N CYS A 25 -17.82 20.32 43.69
CA CYS A 25 -17.86 21.63 43.04
C CYS A 25 -18.61 22.65 43.93
N ILE A 26 -17.93 23.70 44.38
CA ILE A 26 -18.52 24.81 45.15
C ILE A 26 -18.85 25.95 44.18
N GLY A 27 -20.12 26.36 44.08
CA GLY A 27 -20.47 27.73 43.66
C GLY A 27 -21.32 27.98 42.39
N TYR A 28 -22.10 27.03 41.84
CA TYR A 28 -22.99 27.30 40.71
C TYR A 28 -24.43 26.80 40.92
N ASN A 29 -25.40 27.51 40.33
CA ASN A 29 -26.84 27.23 40.40
C ASN A 29 -27.14 25.78 39.97
N LEU A 30 -27.75 25.01 40.87
CA LEU A 30 -27.82 23.55 40.85
C LEU A 30 -28.51 23.00 39.58
N TYR A 31 -29.57 23.65 39.11
CA TYR A 31 -30.37 23.16 37.99
C TYR A 31 -29.68 23.29 36.63
N GLY A 32 -28.95 24.39 36.40
CA GLY A 32 -28.17 24.60 35.16
C GLY A 32 -26.95 23.69 35.08
N LEU A 33 -26.31 23.39 36.21
CA LEU A 33 -25.17 22.48 36.30
C LEU A 33 -25.59 21.03 36.03
N ILE A 34 -26.76 20.59 36.53
CA ILE A 34 -27.29 19.23 36.32
C ILE A 34 -27.60 18.97 34.84
N ILE A 35 -28.17 19.94 34.13
CA ILE A 35 -28.50 19.78 32.69
C ILE A 35 -27.21 19.77 31.85
N GLN A 36 -26.28 20.69 32.10
CA GLN A 36 -24.99 20.73 31.39
C GLN A 36 -24.16 19.47 31.63
N THR A 37 -24.14 18.96 32.88
CA THR A 37 -23.44 17.72 33.25
C THR A 37 -24.12 16.48 32.69
N ALA A 38 -25.44 16.41 32.65
CA ALA A 38 -26.16 15.29 32.02
C ALA A 38 -25.95 15.24 30.50
N VAL A 39 -25.97 16.40 29.82
CA VAL A 39 -25.69 16.51 28.38
C VAL A 39 -24.24 16.10 28.08
N THR A 40 -23.26 16.61 28.83
CA THR A 40 -21.85 16.21 28.65
C THR A 40 -21.57 14.76 29.03
N LEU A 41 -22.25 14.19 30.03
CA LEU A 41 -22.15 12.76 30.38
C LEU A 41 -22.76 11.87 29.29
N HIS A 42 -23.89 12.29 28.69
CA HIS A 42 -24.51 11.56 27.58
C HIS A 42 -23.62 11.60 26.33
N GLU A 43 -23.02 12.75 26.01
CA GLU A 43 -22.05 12.91 24.92
C GLU A 43 -20.76 12.12 25.15
N CYS A 44 -20.20 12.12 26.38
CA CYS A 44 -19.04 11.27 26.73
C CYS A 44 -19.40 9.77 26.62
N SER A 45 -20.60 9.36 27.06
CA SER A 45 -21.06 7.95 26.99
C SER A 45 -21.23 7.48 25.54
N LEU A 46 -21.84 8.32 24.69
CA LEU A 46 -21.96 8.08 23.25
C LEU A 46 -20.58 7.97 22.59
N THR A 47 -19.65 8.86 22.94
CA THR A 47 -18.27 8.85 22.41
C THR A 47 -17.53 7.56 22.80
N ILE A 48 -17.64 7.11 24.06
CA ILE A 48 -17.02 5.86 24.53
C ILE A 48 -17.58 4.66 23.76
N VAL A 49 -18.90 4.58 23.56
CA VAL A 49 -19.54 3.50 22.79
C VAL A 49 -19.07 3.50 21.33
N ILE A 50 -18.93 4.67 20.71
CA ILE A 50 -18.45 4.80 19.32
C ILE A 50 -16.99 4.36 19.20
N VAL A 51 -16.11 4.84 20.08
CA VAL A 51 -14.68 4.47 20.08
C VAL A 51 -14.51 2.98 20.35
N ARG A 52 -15.28 2.43 21.30
CA ARG A 52 -15.28 1.01 21.61
C ARG A 52 -15.72 0.17 20.41
N LYS A 53 -16.81 0.57 19.73
CA LYS A 53 -17.27 -0.09 18.50
C LYS A 53 -16.21 -0.03 17.40
N GLN A 54 -15.57 1.12 17.18
CA GLN A 54 -14.50 1.27 16.18
C GLN A 54 -13.28 0.41 16.52
N CYS A 55 -12.90 0.32 17.80
CA CYS A 55 -11.83 -0.57 18.27
C CYS A 55 -12.16 -2.03 17.99
N MET A 56 -13.38 -2.47 18.31
CA MET A 56 -13.86 -3.84 18.04
C MET A 56 -13.91 -4.14 16.54
N GLU A 57 -14.33 -3.18 15.71
CA GLU A 57 -14.34 -3.31 14.24
C GLU A 57 -12.93 -3.41 13.66
N LEU A 58 -11.98 -2.61 14.17
CA LEU A 58 -10.58 -2.65 13.76
C LEU A 58 -9.92 -3.96 14.19
N ASN A 59 -10.14 -4.40 15.42
CA ASN A 59 -9.60 -5.66 15.93
C ASN A 59 -10.13 -6.87 15.16
N ALA A 60 -11.43 -6.86 14.82
CA ALA A 60 -12.06 -7.91 14.02
C ALA A 60 -11.53 -8.03 12.58
N THR A 61 -10.94 -6.95 12.04
CA THR A 61 -10.36 -6.93 10.70
C THR A 61 -8.84 -7.01 10.70
N ARG A 62 -8.20 -7.01 11.88
CA ARG A 62 -6.75 -7.03 11.95
C ARG A 62 -6.24 -8.40 11.46
N PRO A 63 -5.28 -8.42 10.53
CA PRO A 63 -4.61 -9.65 10.15
C PRO A 63 -3.99 -10.32 11.37
N ASP A 64 -4.05 -11.64 11.44
CA ASP A 64 -3.33 -12.41 12.44
C ASP A 64 -1.83 -12.16 12.24
N PRO A 65 -1.11 -11.56 13.22
CA PRO A 65 0.31 -11.24 13.07
C PRO A 65 1.20 -12.48 12.90
N VAL A 66 0.68 -13.68 13.20
CA VAL A 66 1.40 -14.94 13.01
C VAL A 66 1.32 -15.41 11.55
N VAL A 67 0.32 -14.98 10.79
CA VAL A 67 0.13 -15.41 9.40
C VAL A 67 0.78 -14.40 8.45
N PRO A 68 1.75 -14.83 7.61
CA PRO A 68 2.36 -13.94 6.65
C PRO A 68 1.35 -13.50 5.57
N PRO A 69 1.44 -12.25 5.08
CA PRO A 69 0.69 -11.82 3.92
C PRO A 69 1.12 -12.61 2.68
N VAL A 70 0.26 -12.64 1.66
CA VAL A 70 0.62 -13.20 0.35
C VAL A 70 1.62 -12.25 -0.32
N GLU A 71 2.84 -12.73 -0.54
CA GLU A 71 3.86 -11.99 -1.26
C GLU A 71 3.61 -12.09 -2.76
N ILE A 72 3.42 -10.96 -3.43
CA ILE A 72 3.26 -10.88 -4.88
C ILE A 72 4.46 -10.14 -5.43
N THR A 73 5.22 -10.78 -6.31
CA THR A 73 6.30 -10.09 -7.04
C THR A 73 5.96 -10.01 -8.51
N LEU A 74 5.87 -8.79 -9.03
CA LEU A 74 5.67 -8.48 -10.43
C LEU A 74 7.00 -8.11 -11.09
N TYR A 75 7.42 -8.93 -12.06
CA TYR A 75 8.52 -8.65 -12.96
C TYR A 75 7.96 -8.13 -14.28
N TYR A 76 8.35 -6.92 -14.67
CA TYR A 76 7.70 -6.20 -15.76
C TYR A 76 8.65 -5.22 -16.46
N GLU A 77 8.20 -4.67 -17.58
CA GLU A 77 8.87 -3.61 -18.33
C GLU A 77 7.98 -2.38 -18.33
N SER A 78 8.58 -1.20 -18.13
CA SER A 78 7.91 0.06 -18.37
C SER A 78 7.53 0.17 -19.84
N LEU A 79 6.36 0.73 -20.18
CA LEU A 79 5.84 0.83 -21.56
C LEU A 79 5.29 -0.47 -22.18
N CYS A 80 5.52 -1.66 -21.60
CA CYS A 80 4.89 -2.88 -22.10
C CYS A 80 3.37 -2.87 -21.87
N PRO A 81 2.51 -2.93 -22.91
CA PRO A 81 1.06 -2.77 -22.75
C PRO A 81 0.43 -3.80 -21.81
N GLY A 82 0.85 -5.06 -21.87
CA GLY A 82 0.35 -6.12 -21.00
C GLY A 82 0.77 -5.92 -19.53
N CYS A 83 1.98 -5.43 -19.30
CA CYS A 83 2.47 -5.10 -17.96
C CYS A 83 1.67 -3.96 -17.35
N ARG A 84 1.43 -2.92 -18.15
CA ARG A 84 0.67 -1.74 -17.76
C ARG A 84 -0.76 -2.09 -17.39
N ALA A 85 -1.45 -2.84 -18.26
CA ALA A 85 -2.82 -3.29 -18.01
C ALA A 85 -2.90 -4.12 -16.72
N PHE A 86 -1.98 -5.09 -16.51
CA PHE A 86 -1.97 -5.87 -15.28
C PHE A 86 -1.73 -4.99 -14.04
N LEU A 87 -0.75 -4.09 -14.08
CA LEU A 87 -0.42 -3.23 -12.96
C LEU A 87 -1.59 -2.31 -12.57
N THR A 88 -2.22 -1.68 -13.57
CA THR A 88 -3.24 -0.65 -13.34
C THR A 88 -4.64 -1.22 -13.13
N GLU A 89 -4.98 -2.33 -13.77
CA GLU A 89 -6.33 -2.90 -13.75
C GLU A 89 -6.48 -4.08 -12.77
N GLN A 90 -5.42 -4.86 -12.52
CA GLN A 90 -5.46 -6.01 -11.62
C GLN A 90 -4.74 -5.73 -10.29
N LEU A 91 -3.44 -5.38 -10.36
CA LEU A 91 -2.58 -5.35 -9.18
C LEU A 91 -2.90 -4.20 -8.24
N PHE A 92 -2.93 -2.95 -8.74
CA PHE A 92 -3.16 -1.79 -7.89
C PHE A 92 -4.56 -1.80 -7.24
N PRO A 93 -5.67 -2.06 -7.97
CA PRO A 93 -6.99 -2.15 -7.35
C PRO A 93 -7.07 -3.26 -6.29
N THR A 94 -6.51 -4.44 -6.58
CA THR A 94 -6.48 -5.54 -5.60
C THR A 94 -5.70 -5.14 -4.35
N TRP A 95 -4.53 -4.49 -4.53
CA TRP A 95 -3.73 -3.99 -3.42
C TRP A 95 -4.48 -2.99 -2.55
N THR A 96 -5.24 -2.05 -3.13
CA THR A 96 -6.02 -1.09 -2.32
C THR A 96 -7.04 -1.77 -1.40
N LEU A 97 -7.59 -2.91 -1.82
CA LEU A 97 -8.59 -3.68 -1.08
C LEU A 97 -7.98 -4.68 -0.08
N LEU A 98 -6.81 -5.24 -0.40
CA LEU A 98 -6.23 -6.39 0.30
C LEU A 98 -4.85 -6.12 0.92
N LYS A 99 -4.33 -4.88 0.92
CA LYS A 99 -3.00 -4.51 1.45
C LYS A 99 -2.67 -5.00 2.86
N ASP A 100 -3.68 -5.33 3.67
CA ASP A 100 -3.47 -5.87 5.03
C ASP A 100 -3.06 -7.35 5.00
N ILE A 101 -3.32 -8.08 3.91
CA ILE A 101 -3.01 -9.51 3.73
C ILE A 101 -2.15 -9.79 2.50
N MET A 102 -1.64 -8.75 1.83
CA MET A 102 -0.77 -8.89 0.67
C MET A 102 0.35 -7.87 0.68
N ASN A 103 1.52 -8.31 0.26
CA ASN A 103 2.68 -7.46 0.01
C ASN A 103 3.01 -7.49 -1.47
N VAL A 104 3.40 -6.34 -2.01
CA VAL A 104 3.70 -6.18 -3.44
C VAL A 104 5.15 -5.75 -3.60
N ASN A 105 5.88 -6.53 -4.40
CA ASN A 105 7.24 -6.24 -4.83
C ASN A 105 7.23 -5.99 -6.34
N LEU A 106 7.79 -4.86 -6.77
CA LEU A 106 7.90 -4.48 -8.17
C LEU A 106 9.36 -4.62 -8.63
N VAL A 107 9.57 -5.25 -9.78
CA VAL A 107 10.89 -5.45 -10.40
C VAL A 107 10.85 -4.96 -11.84
N PRO A 108 11.04 -3.65 -12.08
CA PRO A 108 11.13 -3.08 -13.43
C PRO A 108 12.47 -3.49 -14.07
N PHE A 109 12.40 -4.41 -15.03
CA PHE A 109 13.51 -4.88 -15.87
C PHE A 109 12.98 -5.73 -17.04
N GLY A 110 12.14 -6.72 -16.73
CA GLY A 110 11.53 -7.63 -17.70
C GLY A 110 12.51 -8.31 -18.64
N ASN A 111 12.27 -8.23 -19.96
CA ASN A 111 13.11 -8.83 -21.00
C ASN A 111 14.32 -7.97 -21.39
N ALA A 112 14.62 -6.89 -20.64
CA ALA A 112 15.81 -6.11 -20.88
C ALA A 112 17.08 -6.98 -20.78
N LYS A 113 18.13 -6.58 -21.49
CA LYS A 113 19.43 -7.26 -21.51
C LYS A 113 20.49 -6.33 -20.99
N LYS A 114 21.33 -6.82 -20.08
CA LYS A 114 22.57 -6.12 -19.69
C LYS A 114 23.60 -6.29 -20.80
N LEU A 115 24.17 -5.19 -21.28
CA LEU A 115 25.24 -5.18 -22.26
C LEU A 115 26.59 -5.18 -21.51
N PRO A 116 27.39 -6.26 -21.60
CA PRO A 116 28.61 -6.41 -20.78
C PRO A 116 29.67 -5.34 -21.05
N GLU A 117 29.76 -4.86 -22.28
CA GLU A 117 30.86 -4.00 -22.74
C GLU A 117 30.68 -2.52 -22.36
N GLU A 118 29.45 -2.08 -22.08
CA GLU A 118 29.12 -0.66 -21.92
C GLU A 118 28.49 -0.31 -20.55
N ASN A 119 28.34 -1.30 -19.66
CA ASN A 119 27.53 -1.16 -18.43
C ASN A 119 26.13 -0.54 -18.68
N SER A 120 25.60 -0.80 -19.88
CA SER A 120 24.35 -0.27 -20.40
C SER A 120 23.29 -1.37 -20.47
N PHE A 121 22.04 -0.96 -20.74
CA PHE A 121 20.90 -1.86 -20.85
C PHE A 121 20.26 -1.70 -22.23
N SER A 122 19.84 -2.81 -22.82
CA SER A 122 19.04 -2.85 -24.04
C SER A 122 17.63 -3.33 -23.70
N CYS A 123 16.63 -2.55 -24.09
CA CYS A 123 15.22 -2.81 -23.81
C CYS A 123 14.42 -3.00 -25.11
N GLN A 124 13.32 -3.74 -25.07
CA GLN A 124 12.56 -4.14 -26.26
C GLN A 124 11.88 -2.95 -26.94
N HIS A 125 11.45 -1.97 -26.14
CA HIS A 125 10.82 -0.73 -26.62
C HIS A 125 11.80 0.45 -26.68
N GLY A 126 13.11 0.16 -26.73
CA GLY A 126 14.17 1.15 -26.92
C GLY A 126 14.62 1.88 -25.64
N GLU A 127 15.42 2.93 -25.83
CA GLU A 127 16.00 3.71 -24.73
C GLU A 127 14.95 4.31 -23.76
N PRO A 128 13.78 4.81 -24.23
CA PRO A 128 12.77 5.36 -23.32
C PRO A 128 12.25 4.35 -22.29
N GLU A 129 12.12 3.07 -22.65
CA GLU A 129 11.73 1.99 -21.71
C GLU A 129 12.83 1.71 -20.68
N CYS A 130 14.09 1.66 -21.12
CA CYS A 130 15.22 1.50 -20.21
C CYS A 130 15.29 2.66 -19.21
N TYR A 131 15.11 3.90 -19.69
CA TYR A 131 15.11 5.09 -18.86
C TYR A 131 13.92 5.08 -17.89
N ALA A 132 12.71 4.74 -18.35
CA ALA A 132 11.53 4.61 -17.51
C ALA A 132 11.70 3.55 -16.40
N SER A 133 12.22 2.37 -16.76
CA SER A 133 12.48 1.29 -15.80
C SER A 133 13.48 1.74 -14.72
N MET A 134 14.48 2.53 -15.09
CA MET A 134 15.45 3.09 -14.15
C MET A 134 14.83 4.18 -13.26
N VAL A 135 13.95 5.04 -13.80
CA VAL A 135 13.18 6.01 -13.00
C VAL A 135 12.33 5.28 -11.96
N GLU A 136 11.62 4.22 -12.36
CA GLU A 136 10.79 3.43 -11.45
C GLU A 136 11.62 2.72 -10.38
N ALA A 137 12.77 2.16 -10.73
CA ALA A 137 13.70 1.58 -9.76
C ALA A 137 14.18 2.62 -8.73
N CYS A 138 14.48 3.85 -9.17
CA CYS A 138 14.83 4.95 -8.29
C CYS A 138 13.67 5.41 -7.40
N VAL A 139 12.43 5.40 -7.91
CA VAL A 139 11.21 5.67 -7.13
C VAL A 139 11.01 4.61 -6.05
N LEU A 140 11.15 3.32 -6.39
CA LEU A 140 11.09 2.22 -5.42
C LEU A 140 12.12 2.40 -4.29
N HIS A 141 13.33 2.85 -4.63
CA HIS A 141 14.38 3.11 -3.65
C HIS A 141 14.08 4.31 -2.75
N ALA A 142 13.54 5.41 -3.29
CA ALA A 142 13.43 6.68 -2.58
C ALA A 142 12.09 6.92 -1.87
N ALA A 143 10.97 6.41 -2.42
CA ALA A 143 9.62 6.77 -1.97
C ALA A 143 9.01 5.77 -0.97
N ASN A 144 9.68 4.64 -0.68
CA ASN A 144 9.27 3.66 0.31
C ASN A 144 7.80 3.23 0.11
N HIS A 145 6.93 3.32 1.13
CA HIS A 145 5.49 2.98 1.04
C HIS A 145 4.70 3.79 -0.01
N ALA A 146 5.20 4.96 -0.44
CA ALA A 146 4.55 5.78 -1.46
C ALA A 146 4.98 5.40 -2.89
N ALA A 147 5.97 4.53 -3.05
CA ALA A 147 6.51 4.19 -4.37
C ALA A 147 5.47 3.52 -5.28
N PHE A 148 4.67 2.59 -4.76
CA PHE A 148 3.69 1.87 -5.58
C PHE A 148 2.59 2.80 -6.15
N PRO A 149 1.97 3.71 -5.37
CA PRO A 149 1.09 4.73 -5.92
C PRO A 149 1.74 5.65 -6.98
N VAL A 150 3.01 6.02 -6.81
CA VAL A 150 3.75 6.81 -7.82
C VAL A 150 3.86 6.03 -9.13
N ILE A 151 4.28 4.77 -9.08
CA ILE A 151 4.45 3.91 -10.27
C ILE A 151 3.11 3.63 -10.93
N TYR A 152 2.07 3.34 -10.16
CA TYR A 152 0.70 3.21 -10.68
C TYR A 152 0.26 4.45 -11.48
N CYS A 153 0.53 5.64 -10.94
CA CYS A 153 0.22 6.89 -11.62
C CYS A 153 1.00 7.06 -12.93
N MET A 154 2.30 6.72 -12.93
CA MET A 154 3.15 6.76 -14.11
C MET A 154 2.64 5.81 -15.20
N GLU A 155 2.39 4.56 -14.83
CA GLU A 155 1.97 3.50 -15.77
C GLU A 155 0.52 3.66 -16.24
N SER A 156 -0.29 4.46 -15.54
CA SER A 156 -1.63 4.86 -15.98
C SER A 156 -1.61 6.03 -16.98
N SER A 157 -0.49 6.75 -17.11
CA SER A 157 -0.39 7.92 -17.98
C SER A 157 -0.16 7.54 -19.44
N ALA A 158 -0.65 8.36 -20.38
CA ALA A 158 -0.31 8.20 -21.80
C ALA A 158 1.22 8.31 -22.04
N ASP A 159 1.91 9.11 -21.23
CA ASP A 159 3.37 9.29 -21.26
C ASP A 159 3.93 9.03 -19.85
N VAL A 160 4.56 7.86 -19.69
CA VAL A 160 5.11 7.37 -18.41
C VAL A 160 6.23 8.28 -17.90
N LEU A 161 7.08 8.79 -18.81
CA LEU A 161 8.22 9.63 -18.44
C LEU A 161 7.80 11.05 -18.08
N LYS A 162 6.92 11.68 -18.86
CA LYS A 162 6.44 13.04 -18.55
C LYS A 162 5.61 13.08 -17.27
N SER A 163 4.94 11.98 -16.92
CA SER A 163 4.13 11.89 -15.70
C SER A 163 4.94 11.59 -14.44
N ALA A 164 6.18 11.11 -14.54
CA ALA A 164 7.00 10.74 -13.38
C ALA A 164 7.09 11.84 -12.32
N LYS A 165 7.40 13.08 -12.72
CA LYS A 165 7.50 14.22 -11.79
C LYS A 165 6.17 14.60 -11.13
N PRO A 166 5.06 14.84 -11.86
CA PRO A 166 3.78 15.15 -11.22
C PRO A 166 3.25 13.98 -10.37
N CYS A 167 3.45 12.72 -10.79
CA CYS A 167 3.07 11.55 -9.99
C CYS A 167 3.86 11.47 -8.68
N LEU A 168 5.18 11.73 -8.72
CA LEU A 168 6.00 11.82 -7.52
C LEU A 168 5.51 12.93 -6.59
N GLN A 169 5.20 14.11 -7.13
CA GLN A 169 4.68 15.23 -6.33
C GLN A 169 3.32 14.92 -5.69
N LEU A 170 2.46 14.16 -6.37
CA LEU A 170 1.14 13.81 -5.88
C LEU A 170 1.20 12.80 -4.72
N TYR A 171 1.99 11.73 -4.87
CA TYR A 171 1.97 10.62 -3.92
C TYR A 171 3.15 10.61 -2.94
N ALA A 172 4.28 11.21 -3.30
CA ALA A 172 5.49 11.29 -2.48
C ALA A 172 6.07 12.71 -2.44
N PRO A 173 5.31 13.75 -2.04
CA PRO A 173 5.78 15.14 -2.04
C PRO A 173 7.00 15.41 -1.16
N PHE A 174 7.31 14.49 -0.23
CA PHE A 174 8.49 14.53 0.62
C PHE A 174 9.78 14.10 -0.11
N VAL A 175 9.68 13.48 -1.29
CA VAL A 175 10.83 13.14 -2.15
C VAL A 175 11.00 14.23 -3.20
N LYS A 176 12.17 14.89 -3.20
CA LYS A 176 12.50 15.89 -4.21
C LYS A 176 12.73 15.22 -5.56
N TRP A 177 12.21 15.79 -6.64
CA TRP A 177 12.44 15.28 -8.01
C TRP A 177 13.93 15.11 -8.34
N GLN A 178 14.77 16.03 -7.86
CA GLN A 178 16.22 15.99 -8.06
C GLN A 178 16.84 14.69 -7.50
N THR A 179 16.29 14.12 -6.43
CA THR A 179 16.76 12.84 -5.89
C THR A 179 16.55 11.70 -6.90
N ILE A 180 15.39 11.70 -7.58
CA ILE A 180 15.10 10.71 -8.62
C ILE A 180 15.98 10.96 -9.84
N GLU A 181 16.06 12.21 -10.31
CA GLU A 181 16.89 12.58 -11.47
C GLU A 181 18.38 12.25 -11.28
N SER A 182 18.95 12.55 -10.11
CA SER A 182 20.34 12.19 -9.79
C SER A 182 20.55 10.68 -9.65
N CYS A 183 19.55 9.94 -9.14
CA CYS A 183 19.60 8.49 -9.09
C CYS A 183 19.60 7.89 -10.50
N THR A 184 18.70 8.33 -11.37
CA THR A 184 18.55 7.82 -12.74
C THR A 184 19.78 8.13 -13.60
N ARG A 185 20.44 9.27 -13.42
CA ARG A 185 21.66 9.61 -14.18
C ARG A 185 22.96 9.08 -13.55
N GLY A 186 22.87 8.44 -12.38
CA GLY A 186 24.03 8.08 -11.58
C GLY A 186 24.21 6.58 -11.39
N GLU A 187 25.32 6.24 -10.75
CA GLU A 187 25.69 4.86 -10.39
C GLU A 187 24.62 4.13 -9.56
N LEU A 188 23.81 4.86 -8.80
CA LEU A 188 22.72 4.28 -8.02
C LEU A 188 21.66 3.65 -8.92
N GLY A 189 21.21 4.36 -9.96
CA GLY A 189 20.23 3.85 -10.92
C GLY A 189 20.74 2.62 -11.67
N HIS A 190 21.99 2.65 -12.13
CA HIS A 190 22.64 1.50 -12.77
C HIS A 190 22.72 0.28 -11.83
N ARG A 191 23.08 0.50 -10.56
CA ARG A 191 23.14 -0.57 -9.56
C ARG A 191 21.77 -1.18 -9.29
N LEU A 192 20.72 -0.35 -9.17
CA LEU A 192 19.35 -0.81 -8.96
C LEU A 192 18.84 -1.62 -10.16
N MET A 193 19.07 -1.13 -11.38
CA MET A 193 18.75 -1.88 -12.60
C MET A 193 19.51 -3.21 -12.70
N HIS A 194 20.80 -3.23 -12.31
CA HIS A 194 21.56 -4.48 -12.26
C HIS A 194 21.01 -5.46 -11.21
N GLN A 195 20.59 -4.98 -10.04
CA GLN A 195 19.94 -5.81 -9.03
C GLN A 195 18.63 -6.39 -9.54
N ASN A 196 17.83 -5.61 -10.26
CA ASN A 196 16.61 -6.09 -10.90
C ASN A 196 16.93 -7.15 -11.96
N ALA A 197 17.97 -6.94 -12.78
CA ALA A 197 18.44 -7.94 -13.74
C ALA A 197 18.76 -9.29 -13.07
N VAL A 198 19.52 -9.26 -11.97
CA VAL A 198 19.88 -10.47 -11.20
C VAL A 198 18.64 -11.15 -10.64
N LYS A 199 17.69 -10.39 -10.08
CA LYS A 199 16.41 -10.94 -9.57
C LYS A 199 15.61 -11.62 -10.69
N THR A 200 15.52 -11.00 -11.86
CA THR A 200 14.77 -11.52 -13.00
C THR A 200 15.44 -12.77 -13.59
N GLN A 201 16.78 -12.79 -13.68
CA GLN A 201 17.54 -13.94 -14.17
C GLN A 201 17.53 -15.14 -13.21
N ALA A 202 17.34 -14.89 -11.90
CA ALA A 202 17.25 -15.93 -10.89
C ALA A 202 15.90 -16.68 -10.88
N LEU A 203 14.92 -16.25 -11.68
CA LEU A 203 13.60 -16.88 -11.76
C LEU A 203 13.70 -18.36 -12.17
N LYS A 204 12.92 -19.19 -11.48
CA LYS A 204 12.77 -20.62 -11.77
C LYS A 204 11.28 -20.97 -11.86
N PRO A 205 10.77 -21.40 -13.03
CA PRO A 205 11.48 -21.44 -14.32
C PRO A 205 11.88 -20.04 -14.79
N ALA A 206 12.81 -19.97 -15.74
CA ALA A 206 13.14 -18.70 -16.39
C ALA A 206 11.86 -18.13 -17.02
N HIS A 207 11.63 -16.82 -16.84
CA HIS A 207 10.48 -16.15 -17.44
C HIS A 207 10.56 -16.23 -18.97
N THR A 208 9.42 -16.41 -19.62
CA THR A 208 9.30 -16.49 -21.09
C THR A 208 8.54 -15.32 -21.69
N HIS A 209 7.95 -14.49 -20.84
CA HIS A 209 7.12 -13.34 -21.18
C HIS A 209 7.05 -12.39 -19.99
N VAL A 210 6.52 -11.20 -20.22
CA VAL A 210 6.11 -10.24 -19.20
C VAL A 210 4.64 -9.84 -19.42
N PRO A 211 3.88 -9.47 -18.38
CA PRO A 211 4.26 -9.49 -16.97
C PRO A 211 4.47 -10.91 -16.45
N TRP A 212 5.46 -11.09 -15.57
CA TRP A 212 5.72 -12.36 -14.89
C TRP A 212 5.43 -12.19 -13.40
N ILE A 213 4.47 -12.97 -12.88
CA ILE A 213 3.96 -12.83 -11.52
C ILE A 213 4.32 -14.07 -10.71
N THR A 214 4.92 -13.86 -9.55
CA THR A 214 5.14 -14.92 -8.57
C THR A 214 4.32 -14.65 -7.30
N PHE A 215 3.88 -15.74 -6.67
CA PHE A 215 3.15 -15.72 -5.41
C PHE A 215 3.96 -16.51 -4.38
N ASN A 216 4.38 -15.86 -3.30
CA ASN A 216 5.29 -16.44 -2.29
C ASN A 216 6.58 -17.03 -2.90
N GLY A 217 7.10 -16.40 -3.96
CA GLY A 217 8.29 -16.85 -4.68
C GLY A 217 8.06 -18.00 -5.67
N GLU A 218 6.83 -18.51 -5.79
CA GLU A 218 6.46 -19.59 -6.69
C GLU A 218 5.72 -19.09 -7.93
N TYR A 219 5.84 -19.83 -9.02
CA TYR A 219 5.14 -19.59 -10.27
C TYR A 219 4.43 -20.87 -10.73
N THR A 220 3.16 -20.73 -11.13
CA THR A 220 2.43 -21.76 -11.87
C THR A 220 1.67 -21.12 -13.02
N SER A 221 1.48 -21.87 -14.12
CA SER A 221 0.68 -21.40 -15.25
C SER A 221 -0.76 -21.09 -14.85
N GLU A 222 -1.34 -21.92 -13.96
CA GLU A 222 -2.69 -21.74 -13.43
C GLU A 222 -2.81 -20.42 -12.63
N TRP A 223 -1.86 -20.12 -11.75
CA TRP A 223 -1.88 -18.86 -11.00
C TRP A 223 -1.68 -17.66 -11.90
N LYS A 224 -0.84 -17.77 -12.94
CA LYS A 224 -0.70 -16.73 -13.96
C LYS A 224 -2.04 -16.46 -14.64
N ASP A 225 -2.76 -17.49 -15.12
CA ASP A 225 -4.06 -17.31 -15.78
C ASP A 225 -5.13 -16.73 -14.83
N LYS A 226 -5.15 -17.18 -13.58
CA LYS A 226 -6.04 -16.63 -12.53
C LYS A 226 -5.70 -15.20 -12.17
N ALA A 227 -4.41 -14.85 -12.08
CA ALA A 227 -3.97 -13.49 -11.78
C ALA A 227 -4.40 -12.49 -12.85
N MET A 228 -4.31 -12.89 -14.12
CA MET A 228 -4.70 -12.05 -15.26
C MET A 228 -6.21 -11.84 -15.37
N SER A 229 -7.03 -12.71 -14.77
CA SER A 229 -8.49 -12.63 -14.80
C SER A 229 -9.10 -12.06 -13.52
N THR A 230 -8.66 -12.54 -12.36
CA THR A 230 -9.15 -12.14 -11.05
C THR A 230 -8.07 -12.31 -9.96
N LEU A 231 -7.12 -11.37 -9.95
CA LEU A 231 -6.06 -11.36 -8.94
C LEU A 231 -6.62 -11.34 -7.50
N PHE A 232 -7.67 -10.55 -7.27
CA PHE A 232 -8.35 -10.45 -5.98
C PHE A 232 -8.75 -11.82 -5.40
N ASN A 233 -9.44 -12.65 -6.18
CA ASN A 233 -9.89 -13.96 -5.73
C ASN A 233 -8.71 -14.91 -5.47
N LEU A 234 -7.66 -14.82 -6.31
CA LEU A 234 -6.46 -15.61 -6.12
C LEU A 234 -5.77 -15.26 -4.79
N VAL A 235 -5.55 -13.98 -4.50
CA VAL A 235 -4.95 -13.51 -3.23
C VAL A 235 -5.78 -13.99 -2.03
N CYS A 236 -7.09 -13.78 -2.07
CA CYS A 236 -7.99 -14.28 -1.03
C CYS A 236 -7.87 -15.80 -0.83
N SER A 237 -7.71 -16.58 -1.90
CA SER A 237 -7.56 -18.04 -1.81
C SER A 237 -6.20 -18.49 -1.25
N LEU A 238 -5.13 -17.75 -1.56
CA LEU A 238 -3.78 -18.08 -1.14
C LEU A 238 -3.51 -17.71 0.31
N TYR A 239 -4.18 -16.67 0.82
CA TYR A 239 -4.04 -16.26 2.22
C TYR A 239 -4.52 -17.34 3.19
N LYS A 240 -3.65 -17.71 4.13
CA LYS A 240 -3.85 -18.84 5.05
C LYS A 240 -4.51 -18.45 6.38
N GLY A 241 -4.66 -17.16 6.64
CA GLY A 241 -5.22 -16.64 7.88
C GLY A 241 -6.73 -16.48 7.80
N ILE A 242 -7.28 -15.81 8.81
CA ILE A 242 -8.69 -15.39 8.80
C ILE A 242 -8.89 -14.41 7.64
N LYS A 243 -9.62 -14.85 6.62
CA LYS A 243 -9.86 -14.05 5.42
C LYS A 243 -10.64 -12.79 5.79
N PRO A 244 -10.22 -11.60 5.31
CA PRO A 244 -10.98 -10.38 5.50
C PRO A 244 -12.42 -10.53 5.00
N PRO A 245 -13.40 -9.79 5.59
CA PRO A 245 -14.78 -9.76 5.12
C PRO A 245 -14.92 -9.55 3.60
N VAL A 246 -14.07 -8.71 3.02
CA VAL A 246 -14.08 -8.44 1.57
C VAL A 246 -13.78 -9.68 0.72
N CYS A 247 -13.05 -10.67 1.25
CA CYS A 247 -12.78 -11.95 0.59
C CYS A 247 -13.93 -12.96 0.72
N THR A 248 -14.81 -12.82 1.71
CA THR A 248 -15.82 -13.84 2.06
C THR A 248 -17.27 -13.37 1.87
N GLY A 249 -17.48 -12.06 1.72
CA GLY A 249 -18.81 -11.45 1.77
C GLY A 249 -19.47 -11.48 3.15
N ALA A 250 -18.76 -11.95 4.19
CA ALA A 250 -19.29 -12.05 5.54
C ALA A 250 -19.40 -10.67 6.21
N LEU A 251 -20.41 -10.48 7.07
CA LEU A 251 -20.50 -9.30 7.93
C LEU A 251 -19.33 -9.27 8.92
N LYS A 252 -18.75 -8.08 9.17
CA LYS A 252 -17.70 -7.90 10.19
C LYS A 252 -18.18 -8.41 11.56
N LYS A 253 -17.56 -9.47 12.08
CA LYS A 253 -17.88 -10.02 13.41
C LYS A 253 -17.10 -9.25 14.47
N LEU A 254 -17.78 -8.40 15.24
CA LEU A 254 -17.16 -7.59 16.30
C LEU A 254 -16.55 -8.48 17.39
N ASP A 255 -15.23 -8.39 17.59
CA ASP A 255 -14.52 -9.05 18.70
C ASP A 255 -14.40 -8.07 19.89
N ARG A 256 -14.88 -8.51 21.05
CA ARG A 256 -14.96 -7.72 22.30
C ARG A 256 -13.82 -8.02 23.28
N SER A 257 -12.88 -8.89 22.93
CA SER A 257 -11.89 -9.39 23.88
C SER A 257 -10.79 -8.38 24.23
N PHE A 258 -10.50 -7.43 23.33
CA PHE A 258 -9.43 -6.43 23.48
C PHE A 258 -9.91 -4.97 23.54
N CYS A 259 -11.24 -4.73 23.66
CA CYS A 259 -11.89 -3.42 23.75
C CYS A 259 -13.13 -3.46 24.71
#